data_AF-A0A3R9UWQ1-F1
#
_entry.id   AF-A0A3R9UWQ1-F1
#
_cell.length_a   1.000
_cell.length_b   1.000
_cell.length_c   1.000
_cell.angle_alpha   90.00
_cell.angle_beta   90.00
_cell.angle_gamma   90.00
#
_symmetry.space_group_name_H-M   'P 1'
#
loop_
_entity.id
_entity.type
_entity.pdbx_description
1 polymer ?
#
loop_
_entity_poly.entity_id
_entity_poly.type
_entity_poly.pdbx_seq_one_letter_code
_entity_poly.pdbx_strand_id
1 'polypeptide(L)' 'YVGEPAWEVGRRTLSGKPEVLAESLREYGAMGVDQIQVRFRSRGRSELVDQVAAFGAEVGPLLNG' A
#
# COMPACT_ATOMS: atom_id res chain seq x y z
N TYR A 1 -0.09 -1.06 -4.45
CA TYR A 1 -0.99 -0.30 -5.33
C TYR A 1 -2.35 -0.36 -4.69
N VAL A 2 -2.83 0.76 -4.16
CA VAL A 2 -4.14 0.82 -3.52
C VAL A 2 -5.19 0.68 -4.60
N GLY A 3 -6.06 -0.32 -4.46
CA GLY A 3 -7.05 -0.72 -5.46
C GLY A 3 -6.53 -1.70 -6.51
N GLU A 4 -7.30 -1.82 -7.60
CA GLU A 4 -7.00 -2.70 -8.72
C GLU A 4 -6.22 -1.95 -9.82
N PRO A 5 -5.00 -2.38 -10.15
CA PRO A 5 -4.22 -1.70 -11.18
C PRO A 5 -4.74 -2.06 -12.58
N ALA A 6 -4.89 -1.04 -13.44
CA ALA A 6 -5.27 -1.22 -14.84
C ALA A 6 -4.08 -1.61 -15.76
N TRP A 7 -2.92 -1.92 -15.18
CA TRP A 7 -1.67 -2.22 -15.87
C TRP A 7 -0.80 -3.17 -15.04
N GLU A 8 0.20 -3.80 -15.67
CA GLU A 8 1.04 -4.77 -14.96
C GLU A 8 2.00 -4.06 -13.98
N VAL A 9 1.69 -4.10 -12.70
CA VAL A 9 2.49 -3.47 -11.64
C VAL A 9 3.67 -4.33 -11.15
N GLY A 10 3.81 -5.54 -11.70
CA GLY A 10 4.85 -6.52 -11.40
C GLY A 10 4.46 -7.52 -10.30
N ARG A 11 4.89 -8.78 -10.46
CA ARG A 11 4.52 -9.94 -9.63
C ARG A 11 4.64 -9.77 -8.11
N ARG A 12 5.61 -8.98 -7.64
CA ARG A 12 5.88 -8.77 -6.20
C ARG A 12 5.22 -7.52 -5.62
N THR A 13 4.45 -6.79 -6.42
CA THR A 13 3.72 -5.62 -5.94
C THR A 13 2.46 -6.09 -5.20
N LEU A 14 2.35 -5.74 -3.92
CA LEU A 14 1.10 -5.83 -3.19
C LEU A 14 0.07 -4.86 -3.80
N SER A 15 -1.10 -5.36 -4.17
CA SER A 15 -2.21 -4.58 -4.72
C SER A 15 -3.56 -5.13 -4.30
N GLY A 16 -4.55 -4.26 -4.17
CA GLY A 16 -5.91 -4.64 -3.79
C GLY A 16 -6.54 -3.65 -2.83
N LYS A 17 -7.61 -4.08 -2.17
CA LYS A 17 -8.37 -3.27 -1.22
C LYS A 17 -7.50 -2.83 -0.02
N PRO A 18 -7.81 -1.69 0.61
CA PRO A 18 -7.03 -1.18 1.74
C PRO A 18 -6.84 -2.18 2.87
N GLU A 19 -7.85 -2.99 3.19
CA GLU A 19 -7.82 -3.97 4.27
C GLU A 19 -6.82 -5.09 4.01
N VAL A 20 -6.75 -5.56 2.76
CA VAL A 20 -5.78 -6.59 2.32
C VAL A 20 -4.36 -6.06 2.43
N LEU A 21 -4.14 -4.82 1.99
CA LEU A 21 -2.84 -4.18 2.11
C LEU A 21 -2.43 -3.98 3.57
N ALA A 22 -3.37 -3.55 4.41
CA ALA A 22 -3.13 -3.37 5.84
C ALA A 22 -2.82 -4.70 6.54
N GLU A 23 -3.54 -5.78 6.21
CA GLU A 23 -3.29 -7.12 6.73
C GLU A 23 -1.86 -7.58 6.41
N SER A 24 -1.44 -7.51 5.15
CA SER A 24 -0.08 -7.87 4.75
C SER A 24 0.99 -7.00 5.44
N LEU A 25 0.70 -5.72 5.71
CA LEU A 25 1.64 -4.83 6.41
C LEU A 25 1.75 -5.13 7.90
N ARG A 26 0.63 -5.49 8.55
CA ARG A 26 0.61 -5.87 9.98
C ARG A 26 1.40 -7.15 10.26
N GLU A 27 1.55 -8.04 9.29
CA GLU A 27 2.44 -9.21 9.43
C GLU A 27 3.88 -8.79 9.77
N TYR A 28 4.40 -7.73 9.14
CA TYR A 28 5.73 -7.19 9.49
C TYR A 28 5.76 -6.60 10.90
N GLY A 29 4.69 -5.91 11.32
CA GLY A 29 4.54 -5.42 12.69
C GLY A 29 4.57 -6.57 13.71
N ALA A 30 3.89 -7.69 13.41
CA ALA A 30 3.92 -8.89 14.26
C ALA A 30 5.31 -9.55 14.34
N MET A 31 6.20 -9.29 13.37
CA MET A 31 7.62 -9.70 13.42
C MET A 31 8.51 -8.72 14.20
N GLY A 32 7.94 -7.68 14.81
CA GLY A 32 8.66 -6.65 15.57
C GLY A 32 9.23 -5.52 14.72
N VAL A 33 8.70 -5.32 13.50
CA VAL A 33 9.11 -4.21 12.63
C VAL A 33 8.31 -2.95 12.96
N ASP A 34 8.99 -1.92 13.46
CA ASP A 34 8.36 -0.64 13.83
C ASP A 34 8.40 0.42 12.72
N GLN A 35 9.17 0.17 11.64
CA GLN A 35 9.25 1.06 10.48
C GLN A 35 9.25 0.27 9.19
N ILE A 36 8.30 0.56 8.29
CA ILE A 36 8.22 -0.03 6.95
C ILE A 36 8.30 1.09 5.92
N GLN A 37 9.20 0.94 4.94
CA GLN A 37 9.24 1.81 3.78
C GLN A 37 8.48 1.18 2.63
N VAL A 38 7.51 1.91 2.09
CA VAL A 38 6.73 1.48 0.93
C VAL A 38 7.11 2.29 -0.31
N ARG A 39 7.11 1.62 -1.46
CA ARG A 39 7.27 2.27 -2.76
C ARG A 39 5.97 2.16 -3.54
N PHE A 40 5.39 3.30 -3.89
CA PHE A 40 4.19 3.35 -4.72
C PHE A 40 4.53 3.11 -6.20
N ARG A 41 3.76 2.23 -6.83
CA ARG A 41 3.84 1.97 -8.28
C ARG A 41 2.90 2.96 -8.97
N SER A 42 3.41 3.64 -10.00
CA SER A 42 2.69 4.69 -10.73
C SER A 42 3.31 4.86 -12.11
N ARG A 43 2.53 5.28 -13.12
CA ARG A 43 3.02 5.60 -14.47
C ARG A 43 3.43 7.06 -14.63
N GLY A 44 3.20 7.88 -13.60
CA GLY A 44 3.58 9.30 -13.61
C GLY A 44 3.27 9.99 -12.28
N ARG A 45 3.56 11.29 -12.23
CA ARG A 45 3.43 12.12 -11.03
C ARG A 45 2.01 12.13 -10.44
N SER A 46 0.98 12.26 -11.26
CA SER A 46 -0.41 12.31 -10.76
C SER A 46 -0.76 11.03 -10.03
N GLU A 47 -0.55 9.89 -10.70
CA GLU A 47 -0.84 8.56 -10.13
C GLU A 47 0.01 8.29 -8.87
N LEU A 48 1.24 8.81 -8.79
CA LEU A 48 2.03 8.73 -7.56
C LEU A 48 1.36 9.47 -6.41
N VAL A 49 0.93 10.72 -6.63
CA VAL A 49 0.26 11.53 -5.61
C VAL A 49 -1.05 10.87 -5.18
N ASP A 50 -1.83 10.38 -6.14
CA ASP A 50 -3.10 9.69 -5.89
C ASP A 50 -2.88 8.43 -5.04
N GLN A 51 -1.84 7.64 -5.34
CA GLN A 51 -1.49 6.44 -4.57
C GLN A 51 -1.01 6.75 -3.16
N VAL A 52 -0.23 7.83 -2.97
CA VAL A 52 0.18 8.30 -1.63
C VAL A 52 -1.03 8.75 -0.82
N ALA A 53 -1.92 9.54 -1.43
CA ALA A 53 -3.12 10.05 -0.79
C ALA A 53 -4.07 8.91 -0.38
N ALA A 54 -4.37 7.98 -1.31
CA ALA A 54 -5.21 6.82 -1.04
C ALA A 54 -4.62 5.93 0.06
N PHE A 55 -3.30 5.70 0.05
CA PHE A 55 -2.65 4.93 1.10
C PHE A 55 -2.78 5.60 2.47
N GLY A 56 -2.50 6.91 2.55
CA GLY A 56 -2.61 7.66 3.81
C GLY A 56 -4.03 7.74 4.36
N ALA A 57 -5.03 7.88 3.48
CA ALA A 57 -6.42 8.00 3.86
C ALA A 57 -7.10 6.66 4.19
N GLU A 58 -6.77 5.60 3.45
CA GLU A 58 -7.52 4.34 3.51
C GLU A 58 -6.74 3.19 4.16
N VAL A 59 -5.41 3.11 3.96
CA VAL A 59 -4.58 2.04 4.55
C VAL A 59 -4.03 2.46 5.90
N GLY A 60 -3.52 3.70 6.01
CA GLY A 60 -2.88 4.23 7.22
C GLY A 60 -3.70 4.02 8.50
N PRO A 61 -5.01 4.39 8.54
CA PRO A 61 -5.86 4.19 9.70
C PRO A 61 -6.04 2.72 10.12
N LEU A 62 -5.80 1.76 9.22
CA LEU A 62 -5.95 0.33 9.47
C LEU A 62 -4.66 -0.32 10.02
N LEU A 63 -3.54 0.40 10.04
CA LEU A 63 -2.24 -0.12 10.52
C LEU A 63 -2.09 0.00 12.04
N ASN A 64 -2.78 0.96 12.65
CA ASN A 64 -2.75 1.21 14.09
C ASN A 64 -4.18 1.11 14.63
N GLY A 65 -4.62 -0.13 14.85
CA GLY A 65 -5.72 -0.48 15.75
C GLY A 65 -5.16 -1.16 16.99
#